data_AF-A0A1Y4MZD2-F1
#
_entry.id   AF-A0A1Y4MZD2-F1
#
_cell.length_a   1.000
_cell.length_b   1.000
_cell.length_c   1.000
_cell.angle_alpha   90.00
_cell.angle_beta   90.00
_cell.angle_gamma   90.00
#
_symmetry.space_group_name_H-M   'P 1'
#
loop_
_entity.id
_entity.type
_entity.pdbx_description
1 polymer ?
#
loop_
_entity_poly.entity_id
_entity_poly.type
_entity_poly.pdbx_seq_one_letter_code
_entity_poly.pdbx_strand_id
1 'polypeptide(L)'
;MPSEEEYNNARENLKKINFHVDYIITHTAPSETVYYLSTLHNLGIKNNCTEELVLTTFLDDIQRNTLYKHWYFGHFHTDLDLWRNQTAIFSSIRDLKTGKIIKIWDPYEGSTKKREERYDYRFHQ
;
A
#
# COMPACT_ATOMS: atom_id res chain seq x y z
N MET A 1 -12.81 8.96 7.13
CA MET A 1 -13.26 7.57 7.34
C MET A 1 -14.50 7.31 6.50
N PRO A 2 -14.67 6.10 5.93
CA PRO A 2 -15.90 5.77 5.20
C PRO A 2 -17.14 5.79 6.10
N SER A 3 -18.28 6.11 5.52
CA SER A 3 -19.60 6.05 6.11
C SER A 3 -20.14 4.61 6.15
N GLU A 4 -21.16 4.37 6.98
CA GLU A 4 -21.82 3.06 7.07
C GLU A 4 -22.45 2.63 5.73
N GLU A 5 -23.00 3.59 4.97
CA GLU A 5 -23.54 3.34 3.63
C GLU A 5 -22.45 2.86 2.65
N GLU A 6 -21.25 3.45 2.69
CA GLU A 6 -20.12 3.02 1.85
C GLU A 6 -19.65 1.60 2.20
N TYR A 7 -19.59 1.26 3.50
CA TYR A 7 -19.27 -0.10 3.94
C TYR A 7 -20.33 -1.11 3.46
N ASN A 8 -21.62 -0.78 3.60
CA ASN A 8 -22.70 -1.63 3.14
C ASN A 8 -22.69 -1.79 1.62
N ASN A 9 -22.48 -0.72 0.87
CA ASN A 9 -22.35 -0.77 -0.57
C ASN A 9 -21.19 -1.69 -1.01
N ALA A 10 -20.04 -1.62 -0.34
CA ALA A 10 -18.92 -2.53 -0.61
C ALA A 10 -19.30 -3.99 -0.37
N ARG A 11 -19.95 -4.30 0.77
CA ARG A 11 -20.42 -5.65 1.11
C ARG A 11 -21.42 -6.18 0.09
N GLU A 12 -22.42 -5.39 -0.29
CA GLU A 12 -23.44 -5.80 -1.24
C GLU A 12 -22.87 -6.03 -2.64
N ASN A 13 -21.91 -5.22 -3.08
CA ASN A 13 -21.26 -5.46 -4.37
C ASN A 13 -20.37 -6.70 -4.37
N LEU A 14 -19.66 -6.98 -3.28
CA LEU A 14 -18.91 -8.24 -3.14
C LEU A 14 -19.83 -9.46 -3.09
N LYS A 15 -20.97 -9.37 -2.40
CA LYS A 15 -21.98 -10.45 -2.37
C LYS A 15 -22.49 -10.79 -3.78
N LYS A 16 -22.77 -9.80 -4.62
CA LYS A 16 -23.28 -10.00 -6.01
C LYS A 16 -22.33 -10.83 -6.88
N ILE A 17 -21.03 -10.79 -6.59
CA ILE A 17 -19.98 -11.54 -7.30
C ILE A 17 -19.45 -12.72 -6.48
N ASN A 18 -20.23 -13.18 -5.48
CA ASN A 18 -19.88 -14.28 -4.58
C ASN A 18 -18.52 -14.11 -3.90
N PHE A 19 -18.11 -12.87 -3.61
CA PHE A 19 -16.82 -12.55 -3.01
C PHE A 19 -15.61 -13.07 -3.80
N HIS A 20 -15.69 -13.09 -5.14
CA HIS A 20 -14.56 -13.42 -6.01
C HIS A 20 -14.19 -12.20 -6.85
N VAL A 21 -12.95 -11.73 -6.69
CA VAL A 21 -12.39 -10.61 -7.46
C VAL A 21 -11.00 -10.95 -7.93
N ASP A 22 -10.51 -10.26 -8.96
CA ASP A 22 -9.10 -10.40 -9.33
C ASP A 22 -8.21 -9.59 -8.39
N TYR A 23 -8.59 -8.35 -8.09
CA TYR A 23 -7.76 -7.40 -7.36
C TYR A 23 -8.54 -6.64 -6.30
N ILE A 24 -7.89 -6.38 -5.18
CA ILE A 24 -8.36 -5.45 -4.15
C ILE A 24 -7.37 -4.28 -4.06
N ILE A 25 -7.88 -3.06 -4.04
CA ILE A 25 -7.06 -1.84 -3.93
C ILE A 25 -7.64 -0.99 -2.80
N THR A 26 -6.82 -0.70 -1.79
CA THR A 26 -7.25 0.05 -0.60
C THR A 26 -6.21 1.09 -0.17
N HIS A 27 -6.64 2.10 0.57
CA HIS A 27 -5.72 3.09 1.13
C HIS A 27 -4.75 2.47 2.15
N THR A 28 -5.27 1.65 3.06
CA THR A 28 -4.52 0.98 4.14
C THR A 28 -4.73 -0.54 4.09
N ALA A 29 -4.05 -1.27 4.97
CA ALA A 29 -4.09 -2.74 5.04
C ALA A 29 -5.11 -3.26 6.06
N PRO A 30 -5.48 -4.55 5.98
CA PRO A 30 -6.20 -5.25 7.06
C PRO A 30 -5.46 -5.18 8.40
N SER A 31 -6.19 -5.22 9.51
CA SER A 31 -5.62 -5.07 10.87
C SER A 31 -4.49 -6.06 11.17
N GLU A 32 -4.59 -7.32 10.73
CA GLU A 32 -3.52 -8.33 10.87
C GLU A 32 -2.21 -7.88 10.17
N THR A 33 -2.35 -7.27 8.99
CA THR A 33 -1.22 -6.81 8.18
C THR A 33 -0.60 -5.54 8.76
N VAL A 34 -1.44 -4.59 9.24
CA VAL A 34 -0.97 -3.40 9.97
C VAL A 34 -0.17 -3.81 11.21
N TYR A 35 -0.68 -4.78 11.98
CA TYR A 35 0.00 -5.30 13.15
C TYR A 35 1.38 -5.84 12.80
N TYR A 36 1.48 -6.71 11.80
CA TYR A 36 2.80 -7.21 11.37
C TYR A 36 3.73 -6.09 10.93
N LEU A 37 3.26 -5.16 10.11
CA LEU A 37 4.07 -4.03 9.63
C LEU A 37 4.58 -3.18 10.80
N SER A 38 3.78 -3.03 11.87
CA SER A 38 4.22 -2.36 13.10
C SER A 38 5.32 -3.10 13.88
N THR A 39 5.46 -4.42 13.71
CA THR A 39 6.58 -5.19 14.28
C THR A 39 7.89 -5.00 13.51
N LEU A 40 7.83 -4.49 12.27
CA LEU A 40 9.02 -4.17 11.50
C LEU A 40 9.62 -2.86 12.02
N HIS A 41 10.60 -2.98 12.91
CA HIS A 41 11.28 -1.87 13.57
C HIS A 41 11.80 -0.78 12.61
N ASN A 42 12.12 -1.15 11.37
CA ASN A 42 12.67 -0.25 10.36
C ASN A 42 11.62 0.68 9.72
N LEU A 43 10.33 0.43 9.89
CA LEU A 43 9.27 1.22 9.27
C LEU A 43 8.65 2.27 10.20
N GLY A 44 8.88 2.18 11.52
CA GLY A 44 8.36 3.15 12.49
C GLY A 44 6.83 3.27 12.52
N ILE A 45 6.11 2.24 12.09
CA ILE A 45 4.66 2.23 11.93
C ILE A 45 4.00 2.12 13.29
N LYS A 46 3.13 3.08 13.61
CA LYS A 46 2.30 3.06 14.82
C LYS A 46 1.01 2.30 14.53
N ASN A 47 0.66 1.34 15.37
CA ASN A 47 -0.55 0.52 15.25
C ASN A 47 -1.72 0.98 16.13
N ASN A 48 -1.62 2.16 16.75
CA ASN A 48 -2.54 2.63 17.79
C ASN A 48 -3.48 3.77 17.35
N CYS A 49 -3.78 3.88 16.06
CA CYS A 49 -4.78 4.82 15.55
C CYS A 49 -6.20 4.26 15.73
N THR A 50 -6.86 4.63 16.83
CA THR A 50 -8.24 4.22 17.15
C THR A 50 -9.24 4.58 16.06
N GLU A 51 -9.03 5.70 15.37
CA GLU A 51 -9.87 6.15 14.26
C GLU A 51 -9.85 5.19 13.06
N GLU A 52 -8.73 4.49 12.82
CA GLU A 52 -8.57 3.56 11.71
C GLU A 52 -9.01 2.13 12.05
N LEU A 53 -9.26 1.84 13.34
CA LEU A 53 -9.62 0.49 13.79
C LEU A 53 -10.87 -0.04 13.09
N VAL A 54 -11.86 0.82 12.86
CA VAL A 54 -13.11 0.45 12.18
C VAL A 54 -12.83 0.02 10.73
N LEU A 55 -12.01 0.79 10.00
CA LEU A 55 -11.68 0.49 8.60
C LEU A 55 -10.79 -0.75 8.50
N THR A 56 -9.74 -0.84 9.32
CA THR A 56 -8.80 -1.98 9.28
C THR A 56 -9.48 -3.29 9.69
N THR A 57 -10.46 -3.25 10.62
CA THR A 57 -11.30 -4.40 10.98
C THR A 57 -12.25 -4.77 9.84
N PHE A 58 -12.87 -3.80 9.19
CA PHE A 58 -13.67 -4.05 7.99
C PHE A 58 -12.84 -4.73 6.89
N LEU A 59 -11.61 -4.27 6.64
CA LEU A 59 -10.72 -4.87 5.65
C LEU A 59 -10.27 -6.29 6.05
N ASP A 60 -10.11 -6.58 7.34
CA ASP A 60 -9.83 -7.95 7.82
C ASP A 60 -10.99 -8.90 7.49
N ASP A 61 -12.23 -8.44 7.69
CA ASP A 61 -13.42 -9.20 7.31
C ASP A 61 -13.51 -9.41 5.78
N ILE A 62 -13.20 -8.39 4.97
CA ILE A 62 -13.10 -8.57 3.51
C ILE A 62 -12.03 -9.59 3.15
N GLN A 63 -10.85 -9.53 3.78
CA GLN A 63 -9.74 -10.45 3.52
C GLN A 63 -10.11 -11.91 3.82
N ARG A 64 -10.88 -12.16 4.88
CA ARG A 64 -11.31 -13.52 5.28
C ARG A 64 -12.38 -14.10 4.36
N ASN A 65 -13.27 -13.26 3.84
CA ASN A 65 -14.44 -13.72 3.09
C ASN A 65 -14.25 -13.65 1.56
N THR A 66 -13.21 -12.99 1.07
CA THR A 66 -13.02 -12.73 -0.36
C THR A 66 -11.86 -13.51 -0.94
N LEU A 67 -12.09 -14.19 -2.05
CA LEU A 67 -11.05 -14.80 -2.87
C LEU A 67 -10.55 -13.75 -3.87
N TYR A 68 -9.24 -13.49 -3.82
CA TYR A 68 -8.57 -12.51 -4.68
C TYR A 68 -7.23 -13.04 -5.19
N LYS A 69 -6.82 -12.59 -6.38
CA LYS A 69 -5.49 -12.93 -6.92
C LYS A 69 -4.41 -12.09 -6.23
N HIS A 70 -4.64 -10.79 -6.07
CA HIS A 70 -3.70 -9.88 -5.39
C HIS A 70 -4.38 -8.68 -4.72
N TRP A 71 -3.79 -8.19 -3.63
CA TRP A 71 -4.25 -7.01 -2.90
C TRP A 71 -3.15 -5.95 -2.86
N TYR A 72 -3.42 -4.75 -3.38
CA TYR A 72 -2.52 -3.61 -3.29
C TYR A 72 -3.01 -2.58 -2.28
N PHE A 73 -2.12 -2.10 -1.40
CA PHE A 73 -2.46 -1.07 -0.43
C PHE A 73 -1.34 -0.04 -0.24
N GLY A 74 -1.68 1.13 0.29
CA GLY A 74 -0.75 2.24 0.50
C GLY A 74 -0.46 2.52 1.98
N HIS A 75 -0.46 3.80 2.36
CA HIS A 75 -0.37 4.32 3.73
C HIS A 75 1.01 4.18 4.44
N PHE A 76 1.77 3.11 4.21
CA PHE A 76 2.99 2.81 4.99
C PHE A 76 4.30 3.34 4.39
N HIS A 77 4.22 4.13 3.32
CA HIS A 77 5.38 4.75 2.64
C HIS A 77 6.51 3.77 2.31
N THR A 78 6.15 2.56 1.88
CA THR A 78 7.09 1.50 1.53
C THR A 78 6.57 0.69 0.35
N ASP A 79 7.48 0.12 -0.43
CA ASP A 79 7.19 -0.87 -1.45
C ASP A 79 7.60 -2.25 -0.91
N LEU A 80 6.63 -3.06 -0.47
CA LEU A 80 6.88 -4.33 0.19
C LEU A 80 5.86 -5.38 -0.21
N ASP A 81 6.34 -6.50 -0.75
CA ASP A 81 5.53 -7.69 -1.01
C ASP A 81 5.40 -8.53 0.28
N LEU A 82 4.17 -8.97 0.59
CA LEU A 82 3.77 -9.61 1.85
C LEU A 82 3.05 -10.95 1.57
N TRP A 83 2.78 -11.72 2.64
CA TRP A 83 1.99 -12.95 2.54
C TRP A 83 0.53 -12.65 2.15
N ARG A 84 -0.21 -13.70 1.75
CA ARG A 84 -1.60 -13.59 1.22
C ARG A 84 -1.72 -12.73 -0.04
N ASN A 85 -0.69 -12.71 -0.88
CA ASN A 85 -0.65 -11.96 -2.14
C ASN A 85 -0.98 -10.47 -1.92
N GLN A 86 -0.35 -9.87 -0.91
CA GLN A 86 -0.53 -8.45 -0.63
C GLN A 86 0.75 -7.68 -0.90
N THR A 87 0.62 -6.45 -1.38
CA THR A 87 1.76 -5.58 -1.61
C THR A 87 1.45 -4.17 -1.13
N ALA A 88 2.29 -3.65 -0.25
CA ALA A 88 2.38 -2.23 0.02
C ALA A 88 3.05 -1.55 -1.17
N ILE A 89 2.44 -0.49 -1.72
CA ILE A 89 2.99 0.30 -2.82
C ILE A 89 3.17 1.76 -2.35
N PHE A 90 4.30 2.35 -2.72
CA PHE A 90 4.57 3.77 -2.49
C PHE A 90 5.25 4.46 -3.66
N SER A 91 6.47 4.03 -4.01
CA SER A 91 7.30 4.64 -5.05
C SER A 91 7.32 3.83 -6.35
N SER A 92 6.89 2.56 -6.33
CA SER A 92 6.86 1.72 -7.51
C SER A 92 5.55 1.82 -8.29
N ILE A 93 5.65 1.91 -9.61
CA ILE A 93 4.55 1.70 -10.56
C ILE A 93 4.64 0.26 -11.01
N ARG A 94 3.55 -0.49 -10.85
CA ARG A 94 3.48 -1.92 -11.18
C ARG A 94 2.43 -2.19 -12.25
N ASP A 95 2.71 -3.15 -13.11
CA ASP A 95 1.71 -3.72 -14.00
C ASP A 95 0.74 -4.56 -13.18
N LEU A 96 -0.54 -4.24 -13.24
CA LEU A 96 -1.56 -4.89 -12.40
C LEU A 96 -1.67 -6.39 -12.69
N LYS A 97 -1.50 -6.81 -13.95
CA LYS A 97 -1.70 -8.20 -14.38
C LYS A 97 -0.53 -9.10 -14.03
N THR A 98 0.69 -8.61 -14.24
CA THR A 98 1.93 -9.37 -14.08
C THR A 98 2.62 -9.11 -12.75
N GLY A 99 2.23 -8.07 -12.01
CA GLY A 99 2.87 -7.64 -10.77
C GLY A 99 4.27 -7.03 -10.97
N LYS A 100 4.77 -6.97 -12.21
CA LYS A 100 6.10 -6.47 -12.53
C LYS A 100 6.19 -4.97 -12.27
N ILE A 101 7.29 -4.56 -11.66
CA ILE A 101 7.62 -3.14 -11.52
C ILE A 101 7.95 -2.58 -12.90
N ILE A 102 7.15 -1.62 -13.36
CA ILE A 102 7.33 -0.90 -14.63
C ILE A 102 8.31 0.25 -14.42
N LYS A 103 8.18 0.96 -13.29
CA LYS A 103 9.02 2.11 -12.96
C LYS A 103 9.14 2.22 -11.44
N ILE A 104 10.27 2.67 -10.95
CA ILE A 104 10.44 3.14 -9.57
C ILE A 104 10.61 4.65 -9.64
N TRP A 105 9.81 5.39 -8.89
CA TRP A 105 9.96 6.82 -8.77
C TRP A 105 11.09 7.10 -7.77
N ASP A 106 12.24 7.49 -8.29
CA ASP A 106 13.32 8.03 -7.46
C ASP A 106 13.02 9.52 -7.20
N PRO A 107 12.82 9.97 -5.94
CA PRO A 107 12.64 11.38 -5.62
C PRO A 107 13.79 12.28 -6.12
N TYR A 108 14.95 11.69 -6.45
CA TYR A 108 16.10 12.40 -6.99
C TYR A 108 16.17 12.44 -8.53
N GLU A 109 15.24 11.81 -9.26
CA GLU A 109 15.19 11.82 -10.74
C GLU A 109 15.16 13.25 -11.33
N GLY A 110 14.61 14.23 -10.61
CA GLY A 110 14.59 15.65 -11.01
C GLY A 110 15.79 16.48 -10.52
N SER A 111 16.61 15.94 -9.61
CA SER A 111 17.72 16.65 -8.96
C SER A 111 19.08 16.42 -9.63
N THR A 112 19.19 15.41 -10.50
CA THR A 112 20.42 15.10 -11.25
C THR A 112 20.80 16.21 -12.24
N LYS A 113 19.84 16.98 -12.77
CA LYS A 113 20.14 18.17 -13.60
C LYS A 113 20.75 19.36 -12.85
N LYS A 114 20.86 19.34 -11.52
CA LYS A 114 21.55 20.38 -10.73
C LYS A 114 22.77 19.88 -9.96
N ARG A 115 23.11 18.60 -10.11
CA ARG A 115 24.21 17.99 -9.34
C ARG A 115 25.54 17.98 -10.08
N GLU A 116 25.56 18.18 -11.40
CA GLU A 116 26.80 18.27 -12.18
C GLU A 116 27.48 19.66 -12.09
N GLU A 117 26.76 20.74 -11.78
CA GLU A 117 27.37 22.08 -11.65
C GLU A 117 28.01 22.34 -10.26
N ARG A 118 27.88 21.42 -9.30
CA ARG A 118 28.31 21.66 -7.90
C ARG A 118 29.60 20.92 -7.50
N TYR A 119 30.25 20.22 -8.43
CA TYR A 119 31.54 19.55 -8.18
C TYR A 119 32.77 20.32 -8.69
N ASP A 120 32.59 21.43 -9.43
CA ASP A 120 33.71 22.18 -10.03
C ASP A 120 34.30 23.31 -9.15
N TYR A 121 33.92 23.39 -7.86
CA TYR A 121 34.39 24.43 -6.93
C TYR A 121 35.09 23.92 -5.67
N ARG A 122 35.55 22.65 -5.63
CA ARG A 122 36.29 22.11 -4.46
C ARG A 122 37.64 21.48 -4.79
N PHE A 123 38.29 21.94 -5.85
CA PHE A 123 39.73 21.82 -5.98
C PHE A 123 40.23 23.16 -6.50
N HIS A 124 40.56 24.07 -5.59
CA HIS A 124 41.53 25.17 -5.71
C HIS A 124 41.40 26.01 -4.44
N GLN A 125 42.02 25.51 -3.35
CA GLN A 125 42.81 26.26 -2.37
C GLN A 125 43.38 25.29 -1.33
#